data_AF-A0A9E2D8Q7-F1
#
_entry.id   AF-A0A9E2D8Q7-F1
#
_cell.length_a   1.000
_cell.length_b   1.000
_cell.length_c   1.000
_cell.angle_alpha   90.00
_cell.angle_beta   90.00
_cell.angle_gamma   90.00
#
_symmetry.space_group_name_H-M   'P 1'
#
loop_
_entity.id
_entity.type
_entity.pdbx_description
1 polymer ?
#
loop_
_entity_poly.entity_id
_entity_poly.type
_entity_poly.pdbx_seq_one_letter_code
_entity_poly.pdbx_strand_id
1 'polypeptide(L)'
;MKKVLLIVLMLLPVIWTQAQHITYQNNHTIRWMTPDTVLMQGYEASARMSFEDATYAFDNQQLPQWSYQLPVHDQHLQASFSLNQIQCEAVPQDQLVLIEGLPFDTAFVAYIHIGQSRETPLVNIVLTPIRRNPRTSQIERLVSFSSVIKLEDNPYPANYKTSVYGSNSVLAEGHWYKFKIKTSGIFKLGWNDLQAAGINPANINPANIRIYANGGGPLPEKNSAARIDDLFENPVEIVGGNDGRFDQNDYILFYGNGPVTWDYNPYLGHFLHHSNYYDDYSYLFFTTDLGPGKRIPLQNNDGTPTITITDFMDYQVHEKDEYNLSNTGRTWYGDLFDLNLENTFTFSFPNAVVTKEAYMISEFASRNFSPANFRFFANGIDKGAVNM
;
A
#
# COMPACT_ATOMS: atom_id res chain seq x y z
N MET A 1 -10.34 -80.44 33.95
CA MET A 1 -9.16 -79.69 34.40
C MET A 1 -9.01 -78.47 33.48
N LYS A 2 -9.44 -77.28 33.93
CA LYS A 2 -9.40 -76.04 33.14
C LYS A 2 -8.05 -75.35 33.37
N LYS A 3 -7.29 -75.12 32.29
CA LYS A 3 -6.04 -74.35 32.31
C LYS A 3 -6.38 -72.85 32.33
N VAL A 4 -5.91 -72.13 33.34
CA VAL A 4 -6.00 -70.68 33.44
C VAL A 4 -4.72 -70.08 32.84
N LEU A 5 -4.87 -69.26 31.81
CA LEU A 5 -3.79 -68.53 31.15
C LEU A 5 -3.66 -67.17 31.84
N LEU A 6 -2.51 -66.91 32.48
CA LEU A 6 -2.20 -65.65 33.15
C LEU A 6 -1.61 -64.67 32.12
N ILE A 7 -2.34 -63.58 31.81
CA ILE A 7 -1.87 -62.51 30.93
C ILE A 7 -1.27 -61.40 31.80
N VAL A 8 0.03 -61.16 31.65
CA VAL A 8 0.76 -60.07 32.32
C VAL A 8 0.62 -58.82 31.46
N LEU A 9 -0.07 -57.80 31.98
CA LEU A 9 -0.26 -56.50 31.33
C LEU A 9 0.96 -55.61 31.63
N MET A 10 1.80 -55.31 30.64
CA MET A 10 2.85 -54.29 30.76
C MET A 10 2.25 -52.89 30.67
N LEU A 11 2.34 -52.12 31.77
CA LEU A 11 2.00 -50.69 31.82
C LEU A 11 3.17 -49.87 31.22
N LEU A 12 2.95 -49.32 30.02
CA LEU A 12 3.78 -48.24 29.47
C LEU A 12 3.41 -46.92 30.17
N PRO A 13 4.36 -46.16 30.73
CA PRO A 13 4.05 -44.86 31.29
C PRO A 13 3.69 -43.88 30.17
N VAL A 14 2.45 -43.38 30.21
CA VAL A 14 1.99 -42.25 29.41
C VAL A 14 2.71 -41.00 29.93
N ILE A 15 3.72 -40.54 29.20
CA ILE A 15 4.36 -39.24 29.45
C ILE A 15 3.40 -38.18 28.88
N TRP A 16 2.71 -37.46 29.75
CA TRP A 16 1.95 -36.27 29.38
C TRP A 16 2.94 -35.15 29.06
N THR A 17 3.15 -34.83 27.79
CA THR A 17 3.85 -33.61 27.39
C THR A 17 2.89 -32.44 27.60
N GLN A 18 3.07 -31.69 28.70
CA GLN A 18 2.45 -30.39 28.87
C GLN A 18 3.17 -29.41 27.93
N ALA A 19 2.43 -28.75 27.04
CA ALA A 19 2.96 -27.62 26.27
C ALA A 19 3.44 -26.54 27.26
N GLN A 20 4.66 -26.03 27.08
CA GLN A 20 5.20 -25.01 27.98
C GLN A 20 4.66 -23.65 27.56
N HIS A 21 3.90 -23.00 28.44
CA HIS A 21 3.48 -21.61 28.29
C HIS A 21 4.40 -20.74 29.14
N ILE A 22 5.17 -19.84 28.53
CA ILE A 22 6.05 -18.92 29.23
C ILE A 22 5.43 -17.52 29.17
N THR A 23 5.28 -16.86 30.32
CA THR A 23 4.78 -15.49 30.39
C THR A 23 5.86 -14.56 30.94
N TYR A 24 6.17 -13.50 30.21
CA TYR A 24 7.05 -12.42 30.65
C TYR A 24 6.22 -11.19 31.00
N GLN A 25 6.55 -10.59 32.14
CA GLN A 25 5.94 -9.34 32.59
C GLN A 25 7.03 -8.34 32.92
N ASN A 26 7.01 -7.18 32.26
CA ASN A 26 8.01 -6.14 32.42
C ASN A 26 7.32 -4.78 32.46
N ASN A 27 7.80 -3.89 33.32
CA ASN A 27 7.31 -2.51 33.40
C ASN A 27 8.20 -1.61 32.56
N HIS A 28 7.57 -0.75 31.77
CA HIS A 28 8.23 0.15 30.83
C HIS A 28 7.79 1.59 31.08
N THR A 29 8.71 2.51 30.83
CA THR A 29 8.44 3.95 30.83
C THR A 29 8.93 4.52 29.52
N ILE A 30 8.08 5.29 28.84
CA ILE A 30 8.41 6.00 27.61
C ILE A 30 8.74 7.44 27.98
N ARG A 31 9.99 7.83 27.75
CA ARG A 31 10.49 9.18 28.05
C ARG A 31 10.41 10.04 26.81
N TRP A 32 9.26 10.69 26.64
CA TRP A 32 9.02 11.62 25.54
C TRP A 32 10.01 12.78 25.54
N MET A 33 10.52 13.08 24.35
CA MET A 33 11.50 14.15 24.13
C MET A 33 10.86 15.30 23.34
N THR A 34 11.60 16.38 23.15
CA THR A 34 11.24 17.40 22.17
C THR A 34 11.29 16.80 20.77
N PRO A 35 10.43 17.24 19.84
CA PRO A 35 10.47 16.77 18.46
C PRO A 35 11.88 16.80 17.88
N ASP A 36 12.27 15.71 17.21
CA ASP A 36 13.52 15.68 16.44
C ASP A 36 13.22 16.00 14.96
N THR A 37 14.27 16.13 14.16
CA THR A 37 14.17 16.37 12.72
C THR A 37 14.72 15.19 11.96
N VAL A 38 13.98 14.70 10.97
CA VAL A 38 14.44 13.62 10.07
C VAL A 38 14.54 14.12 8.64
N LEU A 39 15.56 13.66 7.93
CA LEU A 39 15.67 13.85 6.48
C LEU A 39 14.84 12.78 5.77
N MET A 40 13.71 13.20 5.21
CA MET A 40 12.87 12.37 4.35
C MET A 40 13.44 12.38 2.93
N GLN A 41 13.64 11.18 2.37
CA GLN A 41 14.17 10.97 1.01
C GLN A 41 15.43 11.79 0.69
N GLY A 42 16.26 12.07 1.70
CA GLY A 42 17.54 12.77 1.53
C GLY A 42 17.50 14.30 1.52
N TYR A 43 16.32 14.94 1.49
CA TYR A 43 16.25 16.41 1.26
C TYR A 43 15.27 17.17 2.16
N GLU A 44 14.14 16.59 2.57
CA GLU A 44 13.16 17.31 3.39
C GLU A 44 13.38 17.03 4.89
N ALA A 45 13.77 18.06 5.64
CA ALA A 45 13.80 17.97 7.09
C ALA A 45 12.38 18.14 7.65
N SER A 46 11.74 17.05 8.08
CA SER A 46 10.45 17.10 8.80
C SER A 46 10.69 16.96 10.29
N ALA A 47 10.07 17.84 11.07
CA ALA A 47 9.94 17.63 12.51
C ALA A 47 9.02 16.44 12.77
N ARG A 48 9.32 15.65 13.80
CA ARG A 48 8.49 14.50 14.20
C ARG A 48 8.54 14.27 15.70
N MET A 49 7.53 13.60 16.24
CA MET A 49 7.52 13.21 17.65
C MET A 49 8.61 12.19 17.94
N SER A 50 9.22 12.27 19.12
CA SER A 50 10.33 11.41 19.52
C SER A 50 10.31 11.08 21.03
N PHE A 51 10.98 10.00 21.40
CA PHE A 51 11.25 9.61 22.78
C PHE A 51 12.57 8.83 22.86
N GLU A 52 13.10 8.64 24.07
CA GLU A 52 14.35 7.90 24.30
C GLU A 52 14.29 6.48 23.69
N ASP A 53 15.25 6.14 22.83
CA ASP A 53 15.31 4.87 22.09
C ASP A 53 14.16 4.60 21.12
N ALA A 54 13.45 5.65 20.68
CA ALA A 54 12.43 5.53 19.64
C ALA A 54 13.01 4.95 18.33
N THR A 55 12.32 3.96 17.79
CA THR A 55 12.53 3.45 16.43
C THR A 55 11.48 4.03 15.49
N TYR A 56 11.73 3.98 14.18
CA TYR A 56 10.79 4.49 13.18
C TYR A 56 10.69 3.49 12.04
N ALA A 57 9.49 3.34 11.48
CA ALA A 57 9.29 2.48 10.33
C ALA A 57 9.98 3.08 9.09
N PHE A 58 10.46 2.23 8.19
CA PHE A 58 11.16 2.69 6.98
C PHE A 58 10.23 3.49 6.07
N ASP A 59 8.99 3.04 5.93
CA ASP A 59 7.90 3.64 5.14
C ASP A 59 7.15 4.76 5.88
N ASN A 60 7.22 4.78 7.22
CA ASN A 60 6.67 5.85 8.04
C ASN A 60 7.68 6.31 9.09
N GLN A 61 8.34 7.42 8.78
CA GLN A 61 9.34 8.03 9.66
C GLN A 61 8.77 9.10 10.59
N GLN A 62 7.45 9.36 10.61
CA GLN A 62 6.85 10.41 11.44
C GLN A 62 6.41 9.95 12.82
N LEU A 63 5.95 8.71 12.94
CA LEU A 63 5.47 8.18 14.22
C LEU A 63 6.58 7.38 14.92
N PRO A 64 6.95 7.75 16.16
CA PRO A 64 7.94 6.99 16.91
C PRO A 64 7.32 5.68 17.41
N GLN A 65 8.10 4.61 17.35
CA GLN A 65 7.70 3.25 17.73
C GLN A 65 8.57 2.73 18.86
N TRP A 66 7.93 2.14 19.86
CA TRP A 66 8.61 1.44 20.94
C TRP A 66 8.91 0.02 20.47
N SER A 67 10.17 -0.37 20.53
CA SER A 67 10.63 -1.70 20.09
C SER A 67 11.21 -2.47 21.25
N TYR A 68 10.82 -3.74 21.39
CA TYR A 68 11.35 -4.65 22.41
C TYR A 68 11.70 -5.99 21.81
N GLN A 69 12.95 -6.40 22.02
CA GLN A 69 13.48 -7.66 21.56
C GLN A 69 13.67 -8.62 22.73
N LEU A 70 13.08 -9.81 22.60
CA LEU A 70 13.19 -10.89 23.56
C LEU A 70 13.83 -12.09 22.87
N PRO A 71 15.07 -12.47 23.23
CA PRO A 71 15.65 -13.73 22.77
C PRO A 71 14.80 -14.90 23.24
N VAL A 72 14.54 -15.84 22.34
CA VAL A 72 13.74 -17.04 22.60
C VAL A 72 14.50 -18.28 22.17
N HIS A 73 14.05 -19.43 22.65
CA HIS A 73 14.73 -20.70 22.38
C HIS A 73 14.40 -21.28 20.99
N ASP A 74 13.29 -20.86 20.37
CA ASP A 74 12.85 -21.33 19.05
C ASP A 74 12.14 -20.20 18.29
N GLN A 75 12.27 -20.18 16.96
CA GLN A 75 11.60 -19.23 16.07
C GLN A 75 10.16 -19.66 15.70
N HIS A 76 9.78 -20.91 15.99
CA HIS A 76 8.46 -21.46 15.66
C HIS A 76 7.44 -21.30 16.78
N LEU A 77 7.70 -20.43 17.76
CA LEU A 77 6.76 -20.13 18.83
C LEU A 77 5.54 -19.36 18.31
N GLN A 78 4.46 -19.36 19.09
CA GLN A 78 3.43 -18.34 19.00
C GLN A 78 3.64 -17.34 20.12
N ALA A 79 3.49 -16.05 19.80
CA ALA A 79 3.61 -14.97 20.75
C ALA A 79 2.35 -14.10 20.74
N SER A 80 1.89 -13.74 21.94
CA SER A 80 0.86 -12.70 22.12
C SER A 80 1.38 -11.61 23.04
N PHE A 81 0.88 -10.39 22.82
CA PHE A 81 1.28 -9.20 23.56
C PHE A 81 0.04 -8.45 24.05
N SER A 82 0.03 -8.06 25.32
CA SER A 82 -0.97 -7.14 25.85
C SER A 82 -0.34 -6.12 26.78
N LEU A 83 -1.01 -4.97 26.88
CA LEU A 83 -0.63 -3.87 27.75
C LEU A 83 -1.51 -3.87 29.00
N ASN A 84 -0.90 -3.83 30.17
CA ASN A 84 -1.53 -3.66 31.47
C ASN A 84 -1.05 -2.38 32.15
N GLN A 85 -1.78 -1.91 33.16
CA GLN A 85 -1.39 -0.75 33.99
C GLN A 85 -0.99 0.49 33.16
N ILE A 86 -1.71 0.72 32.07
CA ILE A 86 -1.46 1.77 31.09
C ILE A 86 -1.63 3.15 31.73
N GLN A 87 -0.62 4.01 31.61
CA GLN A 87 -0.70 5.43 31.94
C GLN A 87 -0.47 6.25 30.67
N CYS A 88 -1.42 7.11 30.34
CA CYS A 88 -1.34 8.00 29.19
C CYS A 88 -1.36 9.45 29.63
N GLU A 89 -0.86 10.32 28.77
CA GLU A 89 -1.07 11.76 28.86
C GLU A 89 -1.55 12.32 27.52
N ALA A 90 -2.19 13.48 27.53
CA ALA A 90 -2.54 14.17 26.30
C ALA A 90 -1.27 14.55 25.53
N VAL A 91 -1.31 14.44 24.20
CA VAL A 91 -0.20 14.93 23.37
C VAL A 91 -0.11 16.47 23.52
N PRO A 92 1.06 17.03 23.85
CA PRO A 92 1.25 18.47 23.93
C PRO A 92 0.87 19.17 22.62
N GLN A 93 0.30 20.38 22.71
CA GLN A 93 -0.26 21.08 21.55
C GLN A 93 0.75 21.32 20.43
N ASP A 94 2.01 21.61 20.78
CA ASP A 94 3.14 21.79 19.85
C ASP A 94 3.56 20.51 19.13
N GLN A 95 3.25 19.34 19.70
CA GLN A 95 3.49 18.04 19.07
C GLN A 95 2.26 17.53 18.33
N LEU A 96 1.05 17.93 18.77
CA LEU A 96 -0.21 17.52 18.16
C LEU A 96 -0.33 18.00 16.70
N VAL A 97 0.18 19.20 16.40
CA VAL A 97 0.27 19.71 15.01
C VAL A 97 1.14 18.84 14.10
N LEU A 98 2.12 18.10 14.64
CA LEU A 98 2.99 17.22 13.85
C LEU A 98 2.28 15.93 13.40
N ILE A 99 1.14 15.62 14.00
CA ILE A 99 0.39 14.39 13.78
C ILE A 99 -1.08 14.67 13.47
N GLU A 100 -1.41 15.92 13.14
CA GLU A 100 -2.77 16.33 12.80
C GLU A 100 -3.20 15.66 11.49
N GLY A 101 -4.45 15.20 11.43
CA GLY A 101 -4.99 14.49 10.25
C GLY A 101 -4.59 13.01 10.15
N LEU A 102 -3.66 12.52 10.97
CA LEU A 102 -3.30 11.10 10.97
C LEU A 102 -4.43 10.21 11.51
N PRO A 103 -4.67 9.03 10.88
CA PRO A 103 -5.60 8.06 11.42
C PRO A 103 -5.00 7.40 12.67
N PHE A 104 -5.74 7.43 13.77
CA PHE A 104 -5.37 6.78 15.02
C PHE A 104 -6.50 5.88 15.51
N ASP A 105 -6.15 4.62 15.77
CA ASP A 105 -7.03 3.65 16.42
C ASP A 105 -7.32 4.03 17.88
N THR A 106 -8.38 3.45 18.43
CA THR A 106 -8.71 3.61 19.85
C THR A 106 -7.95 2.64 20.76
N ALA A 107 -7.32 1.62 20.18
CA ALA A 107 -6.39 0.71 20.84
C ALA A 107 -4.95 1.06 20.46
N PHE A 108 -4.00 0.72 21.34
CA PHE A 108 -2.59 0.76 20.95
C PHE A 108 -2.30 -0.41 20.00
N VAL A 109 -1.72 -0.11 18.84
CA VAL A 109 -1.41 -1.10 17.81
C VAL A 109 0.00 -1.64 18.05
N ALA A 110 0.10 -2.97 18.22
CA ALA A 110 1.35 -3.69 18.37
C ALA A 110 1.51 -4.74 17.25
N TYR A 111 2.69 -4.82 16.68
CA TYR A 111 3.09 -5.86 15.74
C TYR A 111 4.11 -6.77 16.40
N ILE A 112 3.92 -8.08 16.26
CA ILE A 112 4.83 -9.10 16.78
C ILE A 112 5.46 -9.81 15.59
N HIS A 113 6.78 -9.84 15.55
CA HIS A 113 7.54 -10.60 14.57
C HIS A 113 8.44 -11.58 15.30
N ILE A 114 8.35 -12.85 14.93
CA ILE A 114 9.26 -13.89 15.42
C ILE A 114 10.18 -14.23 14.26
N GLY A 115 11.48 -14.15 14.49
CA GLY A 115 12.47 -14.38 13.47
C GLY A 115 13.81 -14.74 14.07
N GLN A 116 14.84 -14.67 13.25
CA GLN A 116 16.21 -15.01 13.65
C GLN A 116 17.13 -13.84 13.34
N SER A 117 17.96 -13.46 14.31
CA SER A 117 19.03 -12.48 14.12
C SER A 117 20.34 -13.06 14.63
N ARG A 118 21.36 -13.10 13.76
CA ARG A 118 22.68 -13.67 14.07
C ARG A 118 22.56 -15.05 14.73
N GLU A 119 21.79 -15.92 14.09
CA GLU A 119 21.48 -17.29 14.52
C GLU A 119 20.67 -17.41 15.83
N THR A 120 20.34 -16.31 16.51
CA THR A 120 19.54 -16.31 17.73
C THR A 120 18.07 -16.04 17.39
N PRO A 121 17.14 -16.98 17.70
CA PRO A 121 15.72 -16.72 17.60
C PRO A 121 15.30 -15.59 18.55
N LEU A 122 14.47 -14.67 18.06
CA LEU A 122 13.96 -13.56 18.85
C LEU A 122 12.51 -13.25 18.50
N VAL A 123 11.81 -12.73 19.51
CA VAL A 123 10.52 -12.07 19.36
C VAL A 123 10.78 -10.57 19.38
N ASN A 124 10.43 -9.89 18.31
CA ASN A 124 10.43 -8.44 18.20
C ASN A 124 9.00 -7.92 18.32
N ILE A 125 8.77 -6.99 19.25
CA ILE A 125 7.48 -6.35 19.47
C ILE A 125 7.64 -4.88 19.16
N VAL A 126 6.84 -4.37 18.24
CA VAL A 126 6.84 -2.97 17.81
C VAL A 126 5.48 -2.37 18.13
N LEU A 127 5.45 -1.33 18.95
CA LEU A 127 4.25 -0.66 19.43
C LEU A 127 4.26 0.80 18.99
N THR A 128 3.15 1.28 18.42
CA THR A 128 2.95 2.73 18.24
C THR A 128 2.32 3.29 19.52
N PRO A 129 3.03 4.09 20.34
CA PRO A 129 2.58 4.50 21.67
C PRO A 129 1.67 5.74 21.62
N ILE A 130 0.83 5.86 20.59
CA ILE A 130 -0.11 6.96 20.37
C ILE A 130 -1.45 6.36 19.94
N ARG A 131 -2.56 6.89 20.47
CA ARG A 131 -3.91 6.45 20.11
C ARG A 131 -4.93 7.57 20.25
N ARG A 132 -6.13 7.35 19.71
CA ARG A 132 -7.31 8.18 20.02
C ARG A 132 -7.97 7.67 21.30
N ASN A 133 -8.10 8.51 22.32
CA ASN A 133 -8.77 8.14 23.56
C ASN A 133 -10.26 7.81 23.27
N PRO A 134 -10.75 6.61 23.62
CA PRO A 134 -12.11 6.18 23.29
C PRO A 134 -13.21 6.94 24.05
N ARG A 135 -12.87 7.67 25.12
CA ARG A 135 -13.81 8.44 25.94
C ARG A 135 -13.82 9.92 25.57
N THR A 136 -12.65 10.50 25.35
CA THR A 136 -12.52 11.95 25.10
C THR A 136 -12.35 12.29 23.62
N SER A 137 -12.10 11.30 22.75
CA SER A 137 -11.74 11.47 21.33
C SER A 137 -10.45 12.27 21.08
N GLN A 138 -9.73 12.67 22.13
CA GLN A 138 -8.45 13.37 22.03
C GLN A 138 -7.31 12.38 21.77
N ILE A 139 -6.25 12.85 21.10
CA ILE A 139 -5.05 12.05 20.91
C ILE A 139 -4.22 12.06 22.19
N GLU A 140 -3.85 10.86 22.64
CA GLU A 140 -3.03 10.66 23.83
C GLU A 140 -1.83 9.77 23.50
N ARG A 141 -0.77 9.94 24.29
CA ARG A 141 0.47 9.17 24.18
C ARG A 141 0.72 8.36 25.44
N LEU A 142 1.30 7.18 25.26
CA LEU A 142 1.63 6.25 26.33
C LEU A 142 2.87 6.73 27.08
N VAL A 143 2.79 6.81 28.41
CA VAL A 143 3.90 7.25 29.29
C VAL A 143 4.49 6.07 30.04
N SER A 144 3.67 5.14 30.49
CA SER A 144 4.13 3.91 31.11
C SER A 144 3.11 2.78 30.98
N PHE A 145 3.60 1.54 31.03
CA PHE A 145 2.78 0.35 30.93
C PHE A 145 3.52 -0.87 31.46
N SER A 146 2.77 -1.92 31.76
CA SER A 146 3.30 -3.26 31.99
C SER A 146 3.03 -4.12 30.76
N SER A 147 4.07 -4.62 30.10
CA SER A 147 3.94 -5.55 28.98
C SER A 147 3.69 -6.96 29.51
N VAL A 148 2.70 -7.66 28.96
CA VAL A 148 2.51 -9.10 29.15
C VAL A 148 2.77 -9.80 27.82
N ILE A 149 3.84 -10.59 27.75
CA ILE A 149 4.22 -11.37 26.58
C ILE A 149 4.01 -12.83 26.91
N LYS A 150 3.14 -13.53 26.17
CA LYS A 150 2.94 -14.97 26.33
C LYS A 150 3.54 -15.68 25.13
N LEU A 151 4.40 -16.66 25.40
CA LEU A 151 4.98 -17.55 24.43
C LEU A 151 4.41 -18.95 24.62
N GLU A 152 4.03 -19.56 23.51
CA GLU A 152 3.50 -20.92 23.47
C GLU A 152 4.24 -21.70 22.38
N ASP A 153 4.62 -22.93 22.69
CA ASP A 153 5.11 -23.85 21.67
C ASP A 153 4.01 -24.09 20.65
N ASN A 154 4.31 -23.84 19.38
CA ASN A 154 3.41 -24.15 18.29
C ASN A 154 3.97 -25.36 17.52
N PRO A 155 3.61 -26.60 17.92
CA PRO A 155 4.01 -27.78 17.17
C PRO A 155 3.43 -27.68 15.76
N TYR A 156 4.31 -27.50 14.79
CA TYR A 156 4.03 -27.23 13.39
C TYR A 156 2.87 -28.08 12.83
N PRO A 157 1.70 -27.52 12.47
CA PRO A 157 1.01 -28.04 11.31
C PRO A 157 1.87 -27.66 10.10
N ALA A 158 2.26 -28.63 9.29
CA ALA A 158 2.90 -28.38 8.01
C ALA A 158 1.92 -27.67 7.08
N ASN A 159 1.72 -26.37 7.30
CA ASN A 159 1.03 -25.50 6.39
C ASN A 159 2.00 -25.20 5.25
N TYR A 160 2.21 -26.21 4.40
CA TYR A 160 2.55 -25.93 3.02
C TYR A 160 1.45 -24.99 2.53
N LYS A 161 1.79 -23.73 2.29
CA LYS A 161 0.94 -22.87 1.48
C LYS A 161 0.83 -23.58 0.15
N THR A 162 -0.24 -24.36 -0.01
CA THR A 162 -0.66 -24.88 -1.29
C THR A 162 -1.10 -23.64 -2.04
N SER A 163 -0.21 -23.12 -2.88
CA SER A 163 -0.56 -22.05 -3.78
C SER A 163 -1.63 -22.62 -4.71
N VAL A 164 -2.86 -22.16 -4.54
CA VAL A 164 -3.98 -22.56 -5.38
C VAL A 164 -3.85 -21.73 -6.65
N TYR A 165 -3.29 -22.35 -7.67
CA TYR A 165 -3.24 -21.80 -9.02
C TYR A 165 -4.44 -22.30 -9.82
N GLY A 166 -4.93 -21.49 -10.75
CA GLY A 166 -5.86 -21.91 -11.78
C GLY A 166 -5.27 -23.08 -12.55
N SER A 167 -6.12 -24.03 -12.94
CA SER A 167 -5.66 -25.22 -13.69
C SER A 167 -5.09 -24.85 -15.06
N ASN A 168 -5.57 -23.75 -15.66
CA ASN A 168 -5.08 -23.15 -16.90
C ASN A 168 -5.31 -21.63 -16.83
N SER A 169 -4.59 -20.87 -17.66
CA SER A 169 -4.86 -19.44 -17.82
C SER A 169 -6.20 -19.20 -18.53
N VAL A 170 -6.91 -18.13 -18.19
CA VAL A 170 -8.08 -17.63 -18.92
C VAL A 170 -7.76 -17.37 -20.39
N LEU A 171 -6.49 -17.05 -20.72
CA LEU A 171 -6.03 -16.83 -22.08
C LEU A 171 -5.82 -18.13 -22.89
N ALA A 172 -5.95 -19.30 -22.26
CA ALA A 172 -5.69 -20.58 -22.93
C ALA A 172 -6.74 -20.93 -24.00
N GLU A 173 -7.94 -20.35 -23.90
CA GLU A 173 -9.05 -20.56 -24.82
C GLU A 173 -9.65 -19.22 -25.27
N GLY A 174 -10.28 -19.22 -26.44
CA GLY A 174 -10.92 -18.04 -27.04
C GLY A 174 -10.01 -17.18 -27.91
N HIS A 175 -10.61 -16.18 -28.55
CA HIS A 175 -9.91 -15.20 -29.38
C HIS A 175 -9.69 -13.91 -28.59
N TRP A 176 -8.43 -13.48 -28.52
CA TRP A 176 -8.00 -12.39 -27.66
C TRP A 176 -7.42 -11.23 -28.44
N TYR A 177 -7.83 -10.02 -28.08
CA TYR A 177 -7.26 -8.77 -28.57
C TYR A 177 -6.60 -8.04 -27.41
N LYS A 178 -5.32 -7.69 -27.57
CA LYS A 178 -4.54 -6.98 -26.56
C LYS A 178 -4.57 -5.48 -26.86
N PHE A 179 -5.10 -4.70 -25.93
CA PHE A 179 -5.07 -3.25 -25.97
C PHE A 179 -4.08 -2.71 -24.93
N LYS A 180 -3.52 -1.55 -25.21
CA LYS A 180 -2.64 -0.82 -24.29
C LYS A 180 -3.27 0.49 -23.86
N ILE A 181 -3.13 0.84 -22.59
CA ILE A 181 -3.65 2.08 -22.00
C ILE A 181 -2.51 2.82 -21.29
N LYS A 182 -2.47 4.14 -21.45
CA LYS A 182 -1.43 5.02 -20.87
C LYS A 182 -1.86 5.64 -19.54
N THR A 183 -3.16 5.76 -19.29
CA THR A 183 -3.71 6.42 -18.11
C THR A 183 -4.73 5.54 -17.42
N SER A 184 -4.95 5.78 -16.13
CA SER A 184 -6.10 5.21 -15.41
C SER A 184 -7.36 6.03 -15.71
N GLY A 185 -8.52 5.38 -15.77
CA GLY A 185 -9.80 6.08 -15.94
C GLY A 185 -10.89 5.24 -16.62
N ILE A 186 -12.03 5.89 -16.90
CA ILE A 186 -13.11 5.29 -17.67
C ILE A 186 -12.79 5.43 -19.16
N PHE A 187 -12.71 4.30 -19.85
CA PHE A 187 -12.49 4.22 -21.29
C PHE A 187 -13.79 3.92 -22.01
N LYS A 188 -13.90 4.45 -23.23
CA LYS A 188 -14.98 4.17 -24.17
C LYS A 188 -14.40 3.44 -25.38
N LEU A 189 -14.97 2.29 -25.72
CA LEU A 189 -14.72 1.59 -26.98
C LEU A 189 -16.02 1.53 -27.79
N GLY A 190 -16.05 2.22 -28.91
CA GLY A 190 -17.16 2.20 -29.86
C GLY A 190 -16.89 1.33 -31.07
N TRP A 191 -17.87 1.28 -31.98
CA TRP A 191 -17.79 0.55 -33.25
C TRP A 191 -16.49 0.80 -34.02
N ASN A 192 -16.12 2.07 -34.19
CA ASN A 192 -14.94 2.45 -34.99
C ASN A 192 -13.63 1.99 -34.34
N ASP A 193 -13.55 1.98 -33.01
CA ASP A 193 -12.36 1.53 -32.27
C ASP A 193 -12.16 0.01 -32.48
N LEU A 194 -13.25 -0.75 -32.41
CA LEU A 194 -13.24 -2.19 -32.67
C LEU A 194 -12.85 -2.50 -34.12
N GLN A 195 -13.42 -1.78 -35.08
CA GLN A 195 -13.07 -1.94 -36.49
C GLN A 195 -11.60 -1.60 -36.77
N ALA A 196 -11.07 -0.54 -36.17
CA ALA A 196 -9.67 -0.15 -36.27
C ALA A 196 -8.74 -1.20 -35.64
N ALA A 197 -9.20 -1.92 -34.60
CA ALA A 197 -8.49 -3.05 -34.00
C ALA A 197 -8.59 -4.36 -34.82
N GLY A 198 -9.27 -4.33 -35.99
CA GLY A 198 -9.47 -5.52 -36.83
C GLY A 198 -10.58 -6.45 -36.36
N ILE A 199 -11.41 -6.01 -35.41
CA ILE A 199 -12.56 -6.75 -34.89
C ILE A 199 -13.77 -6.36 -35.74
N ASN A 200 -14.52 -7.35 -36.27
CA ASN A 200 -15.77 -7.07 -36.98
C ASN A 200 -16.94 -6.93 -35.98
N PRO A 201 -17.44 -5.71 -35.70
CA PRO A 201 -18.44 -5.52 -34.65
C PRO A 201 -19.80 -6.13 -35.01
N ALA A 202 -20.10 -6.26 -36.31
CA ALA A 202 -21.34 -6.83 -36.80
C ALA A 202 -21.57 -8.30 -36.37
N ASN A 203 -20.49 -9.00 -35.99
CA ASN A 203 -20.54 -10.40 -35.55
C ASN A 203 -20.51 -10.53 -34.01
N ILE A 204 -20.46 -9.42 -33.28
CA ILE A 204 -20.40 -9.43 -31.83
C ILE A 204 -21.81 -9.47 -31.26
N ASN A 205 -22.06 -10.44 -30.38
CA ASN A 205 -23.16 -10.35 -29.43
C ASN A 205 -22.69 -9.48 -28.24
N PRO A 206 -23.30 -8.32 -27.98
CA PRO A 206 -22.88 -7.43 -26.90
C PRO A 206 -22.91 -8.08 -25.51
N ALA A 207 -23.76 -9.09 -25.29
CA ALA A 207 -23.82 -9.84 -24.04
C ALA A 207 -22.54 -10.67 -23.78
N ASN A 208 -21.79 -11.03 -24.81
CA ASN A 208 -20.58 -11.85 -24.70
C ASN A 208 -19.28 -11.04 -24.56
N ILE A 209 -19.37 -9.71 -24.61
CA ILE A 209 -18.19 -8.86 -24.44
C ILE A 209 -17.61 -9.04 -23.04
N ARG A 210 -16.31 -9.34 -22.99
CA ARG A 210 -15.50 -9.43 -21.78
C ARG A 210 -14.21 -8.63 -21.93
N ILE A 211 -13.80 -8.00 -20.84
CA ILE A 211 -12.50 -7.33 -20.73
C ILE A 211 -11.80 -7.89 -19.51
N TYR A 212 -10.56 -8.30 -19.69
CA TYR A 212 -9.71 -8.85 -18.65
C TYR A 212 -8.48 -7.96 -18.48
N ALA A 213 -8.16 -7.61 -17.25
CA ALA A 213 -6.94 -6.91 -16.92
C ALA A 213 -6.61 -7.17 -15.46
N ASN A 214 -5.31 -7.20 -15.16
CA ASN A 214 -4.87 -7.04 -13.79
C ASN A 214 -4.71 -5.55 -13.49
N GLY A 215 -4.62 -5.21 -12.21
CA GLY A 215 -4.39 -3.83 -11.78
C GLY A 215 -3.22 -3.16 -12.51
N GLY A 216 -3.16 -1.85 -12.38
CA GLY A 216 -2.07 -1.04 -12.93
C GLY A 216 -0.90 -0.92 -11.95
N GLY A 217 0.06 -0.07 -12.31
CA GLY A 217 1.18 0.28 -11.43
C GLY A 217 2.34 -0.71 -11.40
N PRO A 218 3.36 -0.43 -10.57
CA PRO A 218 4.48 -1.33 -10.34
C PRO A 218 4.09 -2.55 -9.50
N LEU A 219 4.78 -3.68 -9.73
CA LEU A 219 4.60 -4.87 -8.90
C LEU A 219 5.11 -4.64 -7.47
N PRO A 220 4.40 -5.14 -6.43
CA PRO A 220 4.89 -5.04 -5.06
C PRO A 220 6.25 -5.72 -4.87
N GLU A 221 7.18 -5.01 -4.22
CA GLU A 221 8.52 -5.53 -3.94
C GLU A 221 8.54 -6.57 -2.81
N LYS A 222 7.55 -6.51 -1.90
CA LYS A 222 7.43 -7.46 -0.79
C LYS A 222 7.11 -8.85 -1.34
N ASN A 223 7.99 -9.83 -1.10
CA ASN A 223 7.78 -11.22 -1.50
C ASN A 223 6.55 -11.88 -0.84
N SER A 224 6.10 -11.35 0.29
CA SER A 224 4.89 -11.78 1.00
C SER A 224 3.61 -11.14 0.47
N ALA A 225 3.70 -10.14 -0.43
CA ALA A 225 2.52 -9.50 -1.00
C ALA A 225 1.73 -10.50 -1.82
N ALA A 226 0.40 -10.40 -1.73
CA ALA A 226 -0.49 -11.21 -2.55
C ALA A 226 -0.24 -10.91 -4.03
N ARG A 227 -0.17 -11.96 -4.84
CA ARG A 227 -0.07 -11.84 -6.30
C ARG A 227 -1.30 -12.46 -6.91
N ILE A 228 -1.81 -11.76 -7.90
CA ILE A 228 -2.89 -12.23 -8.74
C ILE A 228 -2.31 -13.36 -9.59
N ASP A 229 -2.92 -14.53 -9.51
CA ASP A 229 -2.48 -15.71 -10.25
C ASP A 229 -2.73 -15.56 -11.76
N ASP A 230 -3.93 -15.14 -12.14
CA ASP A 230 -4.36 -15.02 -13.53
C ASP A 230 -5.28 -13.81 -13.74
N LEU A 231 -5.54 -13.43 -14.98
CA LEU A 231 -6.31 -12.21 -15.29
C LEU A 231 -7.73 -12.23 -14.71
N PHE A 232 -8.14 -11.13 -14.09
CA PHE A 232 -9.53 -10.95 -13.67
C PHE A 232 -10.38 -10.28 -14.73
N GLU A 233 -11.65 -10.68 -14.78
CA GLU A 233 -12.66 -10.02 -15.63
C GLU A 233 -13.12 -8.70 -14.99
N ASN A 234 -12.91 -7.61 -15.73
CA ASN A 234 -13.37 -6.27 -15.39
C ASN A 234 -14.84 -6.12 -15.79
N PRO A 235 -15.70 -5.61 -14.88
CA PRO A 235 -17.07 -5.26 -15.22
C PRO A 235 -17.10 -4.21 -16.35
N VAL A 236 -17.99 -4.41 -17.31
CA VAL A 236 -18.24 -3.45 -18.39
C VAL A 236 -19.69 -2.99 -18.40
N GLU A 237 -19.94 -1.78 -18.87
CA GLU A 237 -21.26 -1.27 -19.21
C GLU A 237 -21.39 -1.23 -20.74
N ILE A 238 -22.51 -1.74 -21.25
CA ILE A 238 -22.81 -1.75 -22.68
C ILE A 238 -23.97 -0.79 -22.93
N VAL A 239 -23.73 0.25 -23.71
CA VAL A 239 -24.76 1.20 -24.12
C VAL A 239 -25.18 0.89 -25.55
N GLY A 240 -26.49 0.66 -25.76
CA GLY A 240 -27.11 0.49 -27.09
C GLY A 240 -27.38 -0.96 -27.53
N GLY A 241 -26.59 -1.93 -27.08
CA GLY A 241 -26.65 -3.34 -27.56
C GLY A 241 -27.74 -4.25 -26.96
N ASN A 242 -28.92 -3.71 -26.62
CA ASN A 242 -30.03 -4.46 -26.00
C ASN A 242 -30.78 -5.39 -26.96
N ASP A 243 -30.59 -5.20 -28.26
CA ASP A 243 -31.20 -6.01 -29.32
C ASP A 243 -30.35 -7.24 -29.70
N GLY A 244 -29.23 -7.45 -28.99
CA GLY A 244 -28.31 -8.56 -29.21
C GLY A 244 -27.32 -8.32 -30.36
N ARG A 245 -27.26 -7.12 -30.92
CA ARG A 245 -26.29 -6.70 -31.95
C ARG A 245 -25.48 -5.54 -31.43
N PHE A 246 -24.22 -5.46 -31.83
CA PHE A 246 -23.39 -4.29 -31.54
C PHE A 246 -23.46 -3.33 -32.71
N ASP A 247 -24.33 -2.33 -32.65
CA ASP A 247 -24.58 -1.39 -33.73
C ASP A 247 -23.64 -0.16 -33.71
N GLN A 248 -23.73 0.69 -34.73
CA GLN A 248 -22.79 1.80 -34.94
C GLN A 248 -22.78 2.84 -33.80
N ASN A 249 -23.89 2.99 -33.08
CA ASN A 249 -24.00 3.91 -31.94
C ASN A 249 -23.68 3.25 -30.60
N ASP A 250 -23.38 1.95 -30.60
CA ASP A 250 -23.13 1.20 -29.39
C ASP A 250 -21.70 1.40 -28.91
N TYR A 251 -21.52 1.34 -27.59
CA TYR A 251 -20.20 1.44 -27.00
C TYR A 251 -20.10 0.73 -25.66
N ILE A 252 -18.87 0.37 -25.33
CA ILE A 252 -18.45 -0.28 -24.11
C ILE A 252 -17.81 0.77 -23.22
N LEU A 253 -18.23 0.84 -21.96
CA LEU A 253 -17.54 1.59 -20.92
C LEU A 253 -16.91 0.63 -19.92
N PHE A 254 -15.67 0.90 -19.52
CA PHE A 254 -14.98 0.15 -18.48
C PHE A 254 -13.93 1.02 -17.80
N TYR A 255 -13.59 0.69 -16.56
CA TYR A 255 -12.48 1.32 -15.86
C TYR A 255 -11.19 0.56 -16.15
N GLY A 256 -10.18 1.24 -16.67
CA GLY A 256 -8.84 0.73 -16.89
C GLY A 256 -7.87 1.31 -15.88
N ASN A 257 -6.97 0.47 -15.33
CA ASN A 257 -5.86 0.92 -14.50
C ASN A 257 -4.62 1.08 -15.37
N GLY A 258 -4.06 2.28 -15.42
CA GLY A 258 -2.82 2.60 -16.14
C GLY A 258 -1.56 2.24 -15.36
N PRO A 259 -0.38 2.47 -15.96
CA PRO A 259 0.92 2.10 -15.38
C PRO A 259 1.32 2.99 -14.20
N VAL A 260 0.61 4.10 -13.98
CA VAL A 260 0.85 5.04 -12.89
C VAL A 260 -0.22 4.86 -11.80
N THR A 261 0.24 4.76 -10.55
CA THR A 261 -0.62 4.77 -9.36
C THR A 261 -0.32 5.98 -8.47
N TRP A 262 -1.33 6.34 -7.67
CA TRP A 262 -1.25 7.45 -6.73
C TRP A 262 -1.75 6.96 -5.37
N ASP A 263 -0.89 7.04 -4.36
CA ASP A 263 -1.19 6.57 -3.01
C ASP A 263 -1.17 7.75 -2.04
N TYR A 264 -2.29 8.04 -1.38
CA TYR A 264 -2.33 9.10 -0.38
C TYR A 264 -1.49 8.70 0.83
N ASN A 265 -0.45 9.48 1.11
CA ASN A 265 0.34 9.31 2.33
C ASN A 265 -0.21 10.26 3.40
N PRO A 266 -0.94 9.76 4.41
CA PRO A 266 -1.51 10.62 5.46
C PRO A 266 -0.42 11.31 6.29
N TYR A 267 0.78 10.72 6.36
CA TYR A 267 1.94 11.26 7.05
C TYR A 267 2.49 12.47 6.31
N LEU A 268 2.66 12.37 5.01
CA LEU A 268 3.15 13.49 4.21
C LEU A 268 2.05 14.52 3.85
N GLY A 269 0.78 14.17 4.07
CA GLY A 269 -0.38 15.01 3.75
C GLY A 269 -0.66 15.16 2.25
N HIS A 270 -0.05 14.32 1.40
CA HIS A 270 -0.16 14.40 -0.05
C HIS A 270 -0.10 13.02 -0.73
N PHE A 271 -0.47 12.97 -2.01
CA PHE A 271 -0.37 11.75 -2.82
C PHE A 271 1.04 11.51 -3.33
N LEU A 272 1.49 10.25 -3.24
CA LEU A 272 2.75 9.78 -3.80
C LEU A 272 2.52 9.24 -5.20
N HIS A 273 3.32 9.72 -6.15
CA HIS A 273 3.33 9.27 -7.53
C HIS A 273 4.19 8.02 -7.68
N HIS A 274 3.63 6.97 -8.26
CA HIS A 274 4.35 5.73 -8.55
C HIS A 274 4.21 5.36 -10.02
N SER A 275 5.30 5.54 -10.77
CA SER A 275 5.39 5.09 -12.16
C SER A 275 5.91 3.66 -12.26
N ASN A 276 5.45 2.94 -13.29
CA ASN A 276 5.98 1.62 -13.59
C ASN A 276 7.36 1.75 -14.26
N TYR A 277 8.39 1.23 -13.61
CA TYR A 277 9.78 1.31 -14.09
C TYR A 277 10.07 0.53 -15.38
N TYR A 278 9.13 -0.30 -15.85
CA TYR A 278 9.36 -1.29 -16.91
C TYR A 278 8.49 -1.08 -18.14
N ASP A 279 7.42 -0.30 -18.06
CA ASP A 279 6.53 -0.04 -19.21
C ASP A 279 5.69 1.24 -19.02
N ASP A 280 5.53 2.01 -20.09
CA ASP A 280 4.70 3.22 -20.17
C ASP A 280 3.21 2.90 -20.39
N TYR A 281 2.86 1.61 -20.43
CA TYR A 281 1.51 1.15 -20.69
C TYR A 281 1.09 0.03 -19.75
N SER A 282 -0.20 -0.01 -19.45
CA SER A 282 -0.87 -1.21 -18.93
C SER A 282 -1.67 -1.87 -20.04
N TYR A 283 -1.93 -3.17 -19.89
CA TYR A 283 -2.54 -3.97 -20.95
C TYR A 283 -3.84 -4.59 -20.48
N LEU A 284 -4.81 -4.62 -21.40
CA LEU A 284 -6.09 -5.26 -21.22
C LEU A 284 -6.38 -6.19 -22.39
N PHE A 285 -7.14 -7.24 -22.12
CA PHE A 285 -7.43 -8.33 -23.02
C PHE A 285 -8.92 -8.40 -23.26
N PHE A 286 -9.32 -8.27 -24.51
CA PHE A 286 -10.72 -8.26 -24.93
C PHE A 286 -11.06 -9.56 -25.65
N THR A 287 -12.24 -10.10 -25.37
CA THR A 287 -12.80 -11.28 -26.03
C THR A 287 -14.32 -11.18 -26.13
N THR A 288 -14.91 -11.91 -27.08
CA THR A 288 -16.35 -11.99 -27.32
C THR A 288 -16.87 -13.43 -27.46
N ASP A 289 -16.03 -14.44 -27.27
CA ASP A 289 -16.33 -15.84 -27.62
C ASP A 289 -16.31 -16.82 -26.45
N LEU A 290 -16.20 -16.32 -25.21
CA LEU A 290 -16.25 -17.13 -23.98
C LEU A 290 -17.61 -17.13 -23.28
N GLY A 291 -18.65 -16.61 -23.94
CA GLY A 291 -20.01 -16.49 -23.40
C GLY A 291 -20.25 -15.19 -22.63
N PRO A 292 -21.35 -15.10 -21.84
CA PRO A 292 -21.79 -13.86 -21.22
C PRO A 292 -20.71 -13.22 -20.34
N GLY A 293 -20.50 -11.92 -20.46
CA GLY A 293 -19.50 -11.19 -19.70
C GLY A 293 -20.02 -10.53 -18.42
N LYS A 294 -19.09 -10.13 -17.56
CA LYS A 294 -19.36 -9.41 -16.31
C LYS A 294 -19.86 -8.00 -16.60
N ARG A 295 -20.88 -7.57 -15.86
CA ARG A 295 -21.50 -6.24 -15.99
C ARG A 295 -21.35 -5.42 -14.73
N ILE A 296 -21.38 -4.10 -14.87
CA ILE A 296 -21.41 -3.19 -13.71
C ILE A 296 -22.74 -3.42 -12.99
N PRO A 297 -22.75 -3.81 -11.70
CA PRO A 297 -23.99 -3.98 -10.97
C PRO A 297 -24.62 -2.61 -10.70
N LEU A 298 -25.94 -2.51 -10.87
CA LEU A 298 -26.71 -1.35 -10.41
C LEU A 298 -26.67 -1.31 -8.88
N GLN A 299 -26.19 -0.20 -8.33
CA GLN A 299 -26.21 0.07 -6.90
C GLN A 299 -27.16 1.24 -6.63
N ASN A 300 -28.30 0.95 -6.01
CA ASN A 300 -29.22 1.98 -5.53
C ASN A 300 -28.63 2.60 -4.25
N ASN A 301 -28.58 3.92 -4.17
CA ASN A 301 -28.15 4.64 -2.98
C ASN A 301 -29.35 5.41 -2.40
N ASP A 302 -30.12 4.73 -1.56
CA ASP A 302 -31.37 5.26 -0.99
C ASP A 302 -31.16 5.99 0.36
N GLY A 303 -29.92 6.16 0.79
CA GLY A 303 -29.57 6.79 2.06
C GLY A 303 -29.41 8.32 1.98
N THR A 304 -29.66 9.01 3.08
CA THR A 304 -29.27 10.42 3.22
C THR A 304 -27.75 10.55 3.39
N PRO A 305 -27.08 11.48 2.69
CA PRO A 305 -25.64 11.71 2.87
C PRO A 305 -25.30 12.04 4.33
N THR A 306 -24.33 11.34 4.91
CA THR A 306 -23.81 11.61 6.27
C THR A 306 -22.64 12.58 6.26
N ILE A 307 -21.96 12.72 5.12
CA ILE A 307 -20.80 13.57 4.91
C ILE A 307 -21.00 14.28 3.56
N THR A 308 -20.74 15.58 3.54
CA THR A 308 -20.71 16.36 2.29
C THR A 308 -19.27 16.76 2.01
N ILE A 309 -18.72 16.27 0.90
CA ILE A 309 -17.37 16.60 0.43
C ILE A 309 -17.52 17.75 -0.58
N THR A 310 -16.89 18.89 -0.31
CA THR A 310 -17.00 20.11 -1.16
C THR A 310 -15.68 20.48 -1.83
N ASP A 311 -14.57 19.92 -1.38
CA ASP A 311 -13.24 20.03 -1.97
C ASP A 311 -12.51 18.68 -1.85
N PHE A 312 -11.46 18.52 -2.65
CA PHE A 312 -10.56 17.37 -2.61
C PHE A 312 -9.17 17.79 -3.07
N MET A 313 -8.17 16.98 -2.76
CA MET A 313 -6.80 17.17 -3.24
C MET A 313 -6.67 16.61 -4.65
N ASP A 314 -6.41 17.47 -5.62
CA ASP A 314 -6.07 17.10 -7.00
C ASP A 314 -4.55 17.08 -7.18
N TYR A 315 -4.05 16.33 -8.15
CA TYR A 315 -2.62 16.11 -8.36
C TYR A 315 -2.25 16.05 -9.84
N GLN A 316 -1.09 16.60 -10.18
CA GLN A 316 -0.47 16.51 -11.50
C GLN A 316 1.03 16.32 -11.32
N VAL A 317 1.66 15.67 -12.29
CA VAL A 317 3.10 15.40 -12.30
C VAL A 317 3.69 15.79 -13.65
N HIS A 318 4.92 16.29 -13.62
CA HIS A 318 5.77 16.41 -14.80
C HIS A 318 6.97 15.49 -14.60
N GLU A 319 6.99 14.38 -15.32
CA GLU A 319 8.11 13.45 -15.37
C GLU A 319 8.16 12.83 -16.78
N LYS A 320 9.36 12.64 -17.32
CA LYS A 320 9.62 12.10 -18.66
C LYS A 320 10.48 10.84 -18.66
N ASP A 321 11.14 10.52 -17.55
CA ASP A 321 12.02 9.37 -17.36
C ASP A 321 13.12 9.25 -18.44
N GLU A 322 13.78 10.36 -18.78
CA GLU A 322 14.74 10.43 -19.91
C GLU A 322 16.18 10.07 -19.53
N TYR A 323 16.61 10.36 -18.29
CA TYR A 323 18.00 10.27 -17.86
C TYR A 323 18.17 9.43 -16.59
N ASN A 324 19.04 8.42 -16.67
CA ASN A 324 19.60 7.75 -15.50
C ASN A 324 21.05 8.18 -15.30
N LEU A 325 21.33 8.95 -14.25
CA LEU A 325 22.64 9.63 -14.05
C LEU A 325 23.86 8.70 -14.06
N SER A 326 23.68 7.44 -13.65
CA SER A 326 24.76 6.45 -13.58
C SER A 326 24.57 5.28 -14.54
N ASN A 327 23.52 5.29 -15.37
CA ASN A 327 23.03 4.13 -16.13
C ASN A 327 22.87 2.86 -15.26
N THR A 328 22.47 3.03 -14.00
CA THR A 328 22.28 1.93 -13.04
C THR A 328 21.08 2.21 -12.15
N GLY A 329 20.43 1.13 -11.66
CA GLY A 329 19.27 1.27 -10.79
C GLY A 329 17.99 1.60 -11.57
N ARG A 330 16.99 2.10 -10.85
CA ARG A 330 15.62 2.33 -11.37
C ARG A 330 15.16 3.79 -11.24
N THR A 331 16.05 4.67 -10.81
CA THR A 331 15.73 6.10 -10.68
C THR A 331 16.06 6.79 -11.99
N TRP A 332 15.03 7.34 -12.61
CA TRP A 332 15.10 8.11 -13.84
C TRP A 332 14.67 9.55 -13.52
N TYR A 333 15.15 10.48 -14.35
CA TYR A 333 14.87 11.90 -14.25
C TYR A 333 14.52 12.43 -15.63
N GLY A 334 13.66 13.45 -15.68
CA GLY A 334 13.24 14.09 -16.92
C GLY A 334 14.22 15.18 -17.37
N ASP A 335 13.94 16.43 -17.02
CA ASP A 335 14.59 17.58 -17.63
C ASP A 335 16.07 17.74 -17.26
N LEU A 336 16.95 17.76 -18.27
CA LEU A 336 18.37 18.04 -18.12
C LEU A 336 18.64 19.55 -18.13
N PHE A 337 19.35 20.04 -17.11
CA PHE A 337 19.77 21.44 -16.97
C PHE A 337 21.28 21.60 -17.17
N ASP A 338 21.73 21.68 -18.43
CA ASP A 338 23.15 21.82 -18.79
C ASP A 338 23.47 23.15 -19.52
N LEU A 339 22.88 23.35 -20.71
CA LEU A 339 22.97 24.55 -21.53
C LEU A 339 21.79 25.47 -21.23
N ASN A 340 20.60 24.88 -21.05
CA ASN A 340 19.40 25.58 -20.61
C ASN A 340 19.25 25.38 -19.10
N LEU A 341 19.47 26.45 -18.33
CA LEU A 341 19.45 26.40 -16.87
C LEU A 341 18.11 26.81 -16.27
N GLU A 342 17.12 27.08 -17.12
CA GLU A 342 15.78 27.53 -16.71
C GLU A 342 14.73 26.76 -17.51
N ASN A 343 13.69 26.30 -16.81
CA ASN A 343 12.54 25.65 -17.42
C ASN A 343 11.26 26.11 -16.69
N THR A 344 10.15 26.21 -17.44
CA THR A 344 8.85 26.61 -16.90
C THR A 344 7.84 25.49 -17.12
N PHE A 345 7.29 24.99 -16.02
CA PHE A 345 6.26 23.96 -16.02
C PHE A 345 4.89 24.57 -15.75
N THR A 346 3.88 24.20 -16.53
CA THR A 346 2.51 24.69 -16.36
C THR A 346 1.62 23.56 -15.86
N PHE A 347 1.01 23.78 -14.71
CA PHE A 347 0.00 22.89 -14.12
C PHE A 347 -1.35 23.61 -14.10
N SER A 348 -2.42 22.90 -14.46
CA SER A 348 -3.75 23.49 -14.58
C SER A 348 -4.77 22.69 -13.76
N PHE A 349 -5.16 23.23 -12.61
CA PHE A 349 -6.16 22.64 -11.71
C PHE A 349 -7.49 23.40 -11.84
N PRO A 350 -8.46 22.90 -12.62
CA PRO A 350 -9.75 23.58 -12.76
C PRO A 350 -10.50 23.59 -11.42
N ASN A 351 -11.16 24.71 -11.10
CA ASN A 351 -11.89 24.92 -9.84
C ASN A 351 -11.03 24.83 -8.56
N ALA A 352 -9.73 25.13 -8.65
CA ALA A 352 -8.85 25.17 -7.49
C ALA A 352 -9.33 26.19 -6.43
N VAL A 353 -9.38 25.75 -5.17
CA VAL A 353 -9.76 26.59 -4.03
C VAL A 353 -8.56 27.43 -3.59
N VAL A 354 -8.50 28.69 -4.01
CA VAL A 354 -7.34 29.59 -3.83
C VAL A 354 -6.99 29.94 -2.37
N THR A 355 -7.86 29.59 -1.41
CA THR A 355 -7.63 29.82 0.02
C THR A 355 -6.98 28.64 0.74
N LYS A 356 -6.80 27.51 0.05
CA LYS A 356 -6.18 26.29 0.58
C LYS A 356 -4.71 26.22 0.19
N GLU A 357 -3.93 25.52 1.02
CA GLU A 357 -2.53 25.25 0.72
C GLU A 357 -2.40 24.28 -0.45
N ALA A 358 -1.30 24.41 -1.19
CA ALA A 358 -0.93 23.51 -2.27
C ALA A 358 0.48 22.97 -2.01
N TYR A 359 0.69 21.70 -2.37
CA TYR A 359 1.97 21.03 -2.22
C TYR A 359 2.69 21.00 -3.58
N MET A 360 4.00 21.21 -3.56
CA MET A 360 4.86 21.05 -4.71
C MET A 360 6.06 20.23 -4.27
N ILE A 361 6.29 19.12 -4.97
CA ILE A 361 7.44 18.25 -4.75
C ILE A 361 8.28 18.31 -6.02
N SER A 362 9.57 18.39 -5.82
CA SER A 362 10.53 18.48 -6.91
C SER A 362 11.77 17.71 -6.54
N GLU A 363 12.15 16.76 -7.39
CA GLU A 363 13.32 15.90 -7.18
C GLU A 363 14.44 16.33 -8.13
N PHE A 364 15.64 16.48 -7.59
CA PHE A 364 16.83 16.82 -8.36
C PHE A 364 17.91 15.82 -8.11
N ALA A 365 18.73 15.61 -9.13
CA ALA A 365 19.98 14.93 -8.95
C ALA A 365 21.07 15.55 -9.81
N SER A 366 22.29 15.46 -9.30
CA SER A 366 23.43 16.14 -9.86
C SER A 366 24.61 15.22 -10.01
N ARG A 367 25.42 15.49 -11.04
CA ARG A 367 26.77 14.94 -11.17
C ARG A 367 27.72 16.05 -11.60
N ASN A 368 28.14 16.84 -10.62
CA ASN A 368 28.90 18.07 -10.77
C ASN A 368 30.24 18.00 -10.00
N PHE A 369 31.28 18.66 -10.51
CA PHE A 369 32.57 18.83 -9.82
C PHE A 369 32.62 20.10 -8.95
N SER A 370 31.58 20.93 -8.98
CA SER A 370 31.48 22.20 -8.24
C SER A 370 30.05 22.38 -7.75
N PRO A 371 29.83 22.97 -6.56
CA PRO A 371 28.50 23.11 -5.98
C PRO A 371 27.49 23.72 -6.95
N ALA A 372 26.31 23.11 -7.05
CA ALA A 372 25.22 23.63 -7.86
C ALA A 372 24.05 24.01 -6.94
N ASN A 373 23.19 24.90 -7.40
CA ASN A 373 21.92 25.14 -6.74
C ASN A 373 20.81 25.29 -7.79
N PHE A 374 19.63 24.80 -7.45
CA PHE A 374 18.41 25.09 -8.18
C PHE A 374 17.56 26.04 -7.36
N ARG A 375 17.00 27.07 -7.99
CA ARG A 375 16.09 28.03 -7.37
C ARG A 375 14.70 27.87 -7.94
N PHE A 376 13.69 27.89 -7.07
CA PHE A 376 12.31 27.59 -7.43
C PHE A 376 11.43 28.81 -7.35
N PHE A 377 10.59 28.99 -8.37
CA PHE A 377 9.59 30.05 -8.43
C PHE A 377 8.22 29.42 -8.64
N ALA A 378 7.28 29.71 -7.76
CA ALA A 378 5.88 29.35 -7.94
C ALA A 378 5.09 30.61 -8.28
N ASN A 379 4.51 30.68 -9.48
CA ASN A 379 3.80 31.86 -9.99
C ASN A 379 4.62 33.16 -9.86
N GLY A 380 5.92 33.10 -10.14
CA GLY A 380 6.87 34.22 -10.05
C GLY A 380 7.35 34.56 -8.64
N ILE A 381 6.88 33.86 -7.60
CA ILE A 381 7.31 34.03 -6.21
C ILE A 381 8.42 33.04 -5.90
N ASP A 382 9.58 33.55 -5.46
CA ASP A 382 10.70 32.73 -5.01
C ASP A 382 10.32 31.87 -3.80
N LYS A 383 10.59 30.56 -3.90
CA LYS A 383 10.33 29.55 -2.87
C LYS A 383 11.62 29.04 -2.21
N GLY A 384 12.77 29.55 -2.63
CA GLY A 384 14.08 29.19 -2.09
C GLY A 384 14.92 28.41 -3.09
N ALA A 385 16.04 27.88 -2.58
CA ALA A 385 16.99 27.14 -3.37
C ALA A 385 17.37 25.81 -2.71
N VAL A 386 17.56 24.79 -3.53
CA VAL A 386 18.12 23.49 -3.15
C VAL A 386 19.57 23.47 -3.60
N ASN A 387 20.48 23.28 -2.65
CA ASN A 387 21.90 23.12 -2.92
C ASN A 387 22.22 21.64 -3.19
N MET A 388 23.06 21.36 -4.19
CA MET A 388 23.43 20.03 -4.65
C MET A 388 24.94 19.83 -4.74
#